data_AF-A0AAE3ED59-F1
#
_entry.id   AF-A0AAE3ED59-F1
#
_cell.length_a   1.000
_cell.length_b   1.000
_cell.length_c   1.000
_cell.angle_alpha   90.00
_cell.angle_beta   90.00
_cell.angle_gamma   90.00
#
_symmetry.space_group_name_H-M   'P 1'
#
loop_
_entity.id
_entity.type
_entity.pdbx_description
1 polymer ?
#
loop_
_entity_poly.entity_id
_entity_poly.type
_entity_poly.pdbx_seq_one_letter_code
_entity_poly.pdbx_strand_id
1 'polypeptide(L)'
;MFNRKSIYALNKKDPDAIVYMDANEVIVRLTREDFASEEEFLKWKSWSDGNYHTEDNQDVVEGKHNTSIDDLSEAALSIPAIDVVMELQHEKSKRRRMASTMVSQIRDKLTETQFRRLWMYYVGGMTVDEIGRIDGIRHQNISKSDGV
;
A
#
# COMPACT_ATOMS: atom_id res chain seq x y z
N MET A 1 -4.75 -9.92 12.93
CA MET A 1 -4.94 -11.17 13.70
C MET A 1 -5.34 -12.24 12.68
N PHE A 2 -4.50 -13.25 12.43
CA PHE A 2 -4.76 -14.25 11.38
C PHE A 2 -5.84 -15.24 11.84
N ASN A 3 -6.93 -15.35 11.08
CA ASN A 3 -7.96 -16.36 11.37
C ASN A 3 -7.42 -17.74 10.98
N ARG A 4 -7.12 -18.59 11.98
CA ARG A 4 -6.62 -19.96 11.77
C ARG A 4 -7.64 -20.90 11.11
N LYS A 5 -8.88 -20.46 10.91
CA LYS A 5 -9.95 -21.19 10.21
C LYS A 5 -10.22 -20.67 8.79
N SER A 6 -9.51 -19.62 8.33
CA SER A 6 -9.71 -19.07 6.97
C SER A 6 -9.27 -20.08 5.90
N ILE A 7 -10.02 -20.16 4.80
CA ILE A 7 -9.73 -21.02 3.64
C ILE A 7 -8.33 -20.70 3.10
N TYR A 8 -7.92 -19.43 3.12
CA TYR A 8 -6.56 -19.00 2.77
C TYR A 8 -5.49 -19.69 3.62
N ALA A 9 -5.71 -19.74 4.95
CA ALA A 9 -4.76 -20.35 5.87
C ALA A 9 -4.69 -21.88 5.69
N LEU A 10 -5.79 -22.51 5.27
CA LEU A 10 -5.85 -23.94 4.96
C LEU A 10 -5.17 -24.25 3.62
N ASN A 11 -5.46 -23.48 2.57
CA ASN A 11 -4.84 -23.63 1.25
C ASN A 11 -3.33 -23.41 1.28
N LYS A 12 -2.85 -22.49 2.12
CA LYS A 12 -1.42 -22.18 2.28
C LYS A 12 -0.66 -23.27 3.06
N LYS A 13 -1.34 -24.01 3.94
CA LYS A 13 -0.73 -25.10 4.71
C LYS A 13 -0.58 -26.39 3.90
N ASP A 14 -1.37 -26.53 2.85
CA ASP A 14 -1.42 -27.72 2.02
C ASP A 14 -0.88 -27.37 0.62
N PRO A 15 0.45 -27.47 0.40
CA PRO A 15 1.03 -27.14 -0.91
C PRO A 15 0.63 -28.14 -2.00
N ASP A 16 0.21 -29.34 -1.61
CA ASP A 16 -0.12 -30.45 -2.50
C ASP A 16 -1.62 -30.54 -2.83
N ALA A 17 -2.43 -29.63 -2.30
CA ALA A 17 -3.86 -29.56 -2.56
C ALA A 17 -4.34 -28.12 -2.78
N ILE A 18 -5.42 -27.97 -3.56
CA ILE A 18 -6.20 -26.74 -3.62
C ILE A 18 -7.38 -26.90 -2.67
N VAL A 19 -7.44 -26.05 -1.65
CA VAL A 19 -8.48 -26.09 -0.61
C VAL A 19 -9.50 -25.00 -0.87
N TYR A 20 -10.77 -25.38 -1.01
CA TYR A 20 -11.89 -24.45 -1.17
C TYR A 20 -13.11 -24.89 -0.34
N MET A 21 -14.12 -24.03 -0.26
CA MET A 21 -15.39 -24.31 0.42
C MET A 21 -16.52 -24.34 -0.60
N ASP A 22 -17.36 -25.38 -0.56
CA ASP A 22 -18.51 -25.49 -1.45
C ASP A 22 -19.71 -24.66 -0.97
N ALA A 23 -20.81 -24.70 -1.72
CA ALA A 23 -22.05 -23.97 -1.37
C ALA A 23 -22.75 -24.47 -0.09
N ASN A 24 -22.32 -25.62 0.46
CA ASN A 24 -22.84 -26.21 1.68
C ASN A 24 -21.90 -25.99 2.88
N GLU A 25 -20.92 -25.08 2.75
CA GLU A 25 -19.89 -24.81 3.74
C GLU A 25 -18.95 -26.00 4.03
N VAL A 26 -18.90 -26.98 3.12
CA VAL A 26 -18.02 -28.15 3.24
C VAL A 26 -16.67 -27.83 2.61
N ILE A 27 -15.59 -28.11 3.36
CA ILE A 27 -14.22 -27.93 2.89
C ILE A 27 -13.84 -29.09 1.98
N VAL A 28 -13.53 -28.78 0.72
CA VAL A 28 -13.09 -29.73 -0.31
C VAL A 28 -11.59 -29.52 -0.57
N ARG A 29 -10.86 -30.63 -0.71
CA ARG A 29 -9.44 -30.64 -1.10
C ARG A 29 -9.30 -31.32 -2.44
N LEU A 30 -8.76 -30.61 -3.43
CA LEU A 30 -8.44 -31.16 -4.74
C LEU A 30 -6.94 -31.46 -4.79
N THR A 31 -6.59 -32.73 -5.00
CA THR A 31 -5.20 -33.17 -5.12
C THR A 31 -4.80 -33.32 -6.58
N ARG A 32 -3.53 -33.62 -6.85
CA ARG A 32 -3.00 -33.74 -8.23
C ARG A 32 -3.75 -34.77 -9.07
N GLU A 33 -4.26 -35.82 -8.44
CA GLU A 33 -5.00 -36.91 -9.08
C GLU A 33 -6.38 -36.47 -9.62
N ASP A 34 -6.91 -35.34 -9.15
CA ASP A 34 -8.20 -34.79 -9.59
C ASP A 34 -8.10 -33.96 -10.89
N PHE A 35 -6.88 -33.73 -11.38
CA PHE A 35 -6.61 -32.92 -12.58
C PHE A 35 -6.13 -33.78 -13.75
N ALA A 36 -6.41 -33.31 -14.97
CA ALA A 36 -6.00 -34.04 -16.18
C ALA A 36 -4.48 -33.96 -16.43
N SER A 37 -3.78 -33.01 -15.81
CA SER A 37 -2.31 -32.85 -15.90
C SER A 37 -1.73 -32.05 -14.72
N GLU A 38 -0.43 -32.26 -14.44
CA GLU A 38 0.32 -31.50 -13.44
C GLU A 38 0.37 -29.99 -13.77
N GLU A 39 0.46 -29.64 -15.06
CA GLU A 39 0.49 -28.24 -15.51
C GLU A 39 -0.84 -27.52 -15.21
N GLU A 40 -1.96 -28.23 -15.33
CA GLU A 40 -3.28 -27.71 -14.99
C GLU A 40 -3.40 -27.48 -13.48
N PHE A 41 -2.96 -28.44 -12.67
CA PHE A 41 -2.91 -28.29 -11.21
C PHE A 41 -2.09 -27.07 -10.80
N LEU A 42 -0.87 -26.90 -11.33
CA LEU A 42 0.01 -25.78 -11.01
C LEU A 42 -0.59 -24.43 -11.40
N LYS A 43 -1.30 -24.36 -12.54
CA LYS A 43 -2.00 -23.15 -12.98
C LYS A 43 -3.10 -22.77 -11.98
N TRP A 44 -3.95 -23.72 -11.60
CA TRP A 44 -5.03 -23.48 -10.64
C TRP A 44 -4.51 -23.21 -9.23
N LYS A 45 -3.41 -23.86 -8.83
CA LYS A 45 -2.76 -23.62 -7.54
C LYS A 45 -2.22 -22.20 -7.45
N SER A 46 -1.50 -21.74 -8.47
CA SER A 46 -1.00 -20.36 -8.56
C SER A 46 -2.12 -19.32 -8.51
N TRP A 47 -3.23 -19.57 -9.21
CA TRP A 47 -4.42 -18.72 -9.15
C TRP A 47 -5.06 -18.71 -7.75
N SER A 48 -5.20 -19.87 -7.10
CA SER A 48 -5.80 -20.00 -5.77
C SER A 48 -4.96 -19.31 -4.68
N ASP A 49 -3.64 -19.45 -4.72
CA ASP A 49 -2.73 -18.86 -3.73
C ASP A 49 -2.73 -17.32 -3.82
N GLY A 50 -2.92 -16.78 -5.03
CA GLY A 50 -3.09 -15.35 -5.27
C GLY A 50 -4.48 -14.82 -4.90
N ASN A 51 -5.55 -15.50 -5.32
CA ASN A 51 -6.92 -15.00 -5.17
C ASN A 51 -7.42 -15.02 -3.72
N TYR A 52 -7.13 -16.08 -2.95
CA TYR A 52 -7.58 -16.19 -1.55
C TYR A 52 -6.91 -15.18 -0.61
N HIS A 53 -5.81 -14.55 -1.02
CA HIS A 53 -5.23 -13.43 -0.28
C HIS A 53 -6.11 -12.15 -0.40
N THR A 54 -6.83 -12.00 -1.51
CA THR A 54 -7.64 -10.81 -1.80
C THR A 54 -8.99 -10.86 -1.10
N GLU A 55 -9.62 -12.03 -1.05
CA GLU A 55 -10.93 -12.24 -0.40
C GLU A 55 -10.85 -12.12 1.13
N ASP A 56 -9.81 -12.67 1.78
CA ASP A 56 -9.60 -12.54 3.25
C ASP A 56 -9.29 -11.08 3.67
N ASN A 57 -8.83 -10.25 2.74
CA ASN A 57 -8.62 -8.81 2.97
C ASN A 57 -9.91 -7.99 2.81
N GLN A 58 -10.95 -8.49 2.15
CA GLN A 58 -12.20 -7.76 1.94
C GLN A 58 -12.97 -7.60 3.26
N ASP A 59 -13.04 -8.65 4.08
CA ASP A 59 -13.60 -8.60 5.44
C ASP A 59 -12.83 -7.64 6.37
N VAL A 60 -11.51 -7.51 6.19
CA VAL A 60 -10.68 -6.56 6.95
C VAL A 60 -10.89 -5.12 6.50
N VAL A 61 -11.12 -4.91 5.19
CA VAL A 61 -11.38 -3.58 4.62
C VAL A 61 -12.76 -3.08 5.04
N GLU A 62 -13.78 -3.93 5.02
CA GLU A 62 -15.13 -3.58 5.50
C GLU A 62 -15.14 -3.28 7.01
N GLY A 63 -14.41 -4.07 7.82
CA GLY A 63 -14.25 -3.81 9.25
C GLY A 63 -13.47 -2.53 9.59
N LYS A 64 -12.61 -2.02 8.69
CA LYS A 64 -11.89 -0.74 8.86
C LYS A 64 -12.69 0.47 8.39
N HIS A 65 -13.77 0.25 7.65
CA HIS A 65 -14.71 1.29 7.24
C HIS A 65 -15.92 1.41 8.16
N ASN A 66 -16.03 0.57 9.20
CA ASN A 66 -16.93 0.87 10.31
C ASN A 66 -16.32 2.00 11.16
N THR A 67 -17.00 3.13 11.18
CA THR A 67 -16.82 4.14 12.23
C THR A 67 -18.07 4.03 13.09
N SER A 68 -17.91 4.05 14.41
CA SER A 68 -19.05 4.09 15.32
C SER A 68 -19.92 5.30 14.95
N ILE A 69 -21.24 5.12 14.93
CA ILE A 69 -22.18 6.23 14.73
C ILE A 69 -21.94 7.36 15.74
N ASP A 70 -21.51 7.01 16.95
CA ASP A 70 -21.22 7.97 18.03
C ASP A 70 -19.90 8.74 17.82
N ASP A 71 -18.97 8.21 17.01
CA ASP A 71 -17.70 8.89 16.69
C ASP A 71 -17.82 9.81 15.46
N LEU A 72 -18.95 9.77 14.75
CA LEU A 72 -19.24 10.63 13.60
C LEU A 72 -19.81 11.96 14.07
N SER A 73 -19.01 13.03 13.97
CA SER A 73 -19.49 14.38 14.25
C SER A 73 -20.67 14.76 13.35
N GLU A 74 -21.64 15.53 13.87
CA GLU A 74 -22.80 16.03 13.11
C GLU A 74 -22.39 16.78 11.82
N ALA A 75 -21.23 17.46 11.85
CA ALA A 75 -20.65 18.12 10.69
C ALA A 75 -20.20 17.17 9.56
N ALA A 76 -19.90 15.90 9.88
CA ALA A 76 -19.55 14.86 8.90
C ALA A 76 -20.80 14.31 8.17
N LEU A 77 -21.98 14.43 8.78
CA LEU A 77 -23.27 14.06 8.18
C LEU A 77 -23.88 15.19 7.35
N SER A 78 -23.44 16.44 7.60
CA SER A 78 -23.90 17.60 6.86
C SER A 78 -23.34 17.60 5.44
N ILE A 79 -24.21 17.57 4.43
CA ILE A 79 -23.83 17.79 3.03
C ILE A 79 -23.46 19.29 2.90
N PRO A 80 -22.19 19.64 2.65
CA PRO A 80 -21.82 21.05 2.51
C PRO A 80 -22.45 21.62 1.25
N ALA A 81 -22.78 22.91 1.28
CA ALA A 81 -23.26 23.61 0.09
C ALA A 81 -22.23 23.52 -1.05
N ILE A 82 -22.72 23.48 -2.29
CA ILE A 82 -21.90 23.18 -3.49
C ILE A 82 -20.75 24.19 -3.67
N ASP A 83 -21.00 25.46 -3.34
CA ASP A 83 -20.05 26.56 -3.36
C ASP A 83 -18.92 26.35 -2.34
N VAL A 84 -19.25 25.92 -1.12
CA VAL A 84 -18.27 25.58 -0.07
C VAL A 84 -17.38 24.42 -0.49
N VAL A 85 -17.96 23.38 -1.12
CA VAL A 85 -17.19 22.25 -1.66
C VAL A 85 -16.24 22.71 -2.76
N MET A 86 -16.73 23.54 -3.69
CA MET A 86 -15.92 24.06 -4.79
C MET A 86 -14.77 24.94 -4.28
N GLU A 87 -15.01 25.80 -3.30
CA GLU A 87 -13.99 26.67 -2.70
C GLU A 87 -12.91 25.85 -1.98
N LEU A 88 -13.30 24.84 -1.18
CA LEU A 88 -12.36 23.94 -0.52
C LEU A 88 -11.50 23.16 -1.53
N GLN A 89 -12.12 22.62 -2.59
CA GLN A 89 -11.40 21.94 -3.67
C GLN A 89 -10.44 22.87 -4.40
N HIS A 90 -10.86 24.12 -4.63
CA HIS A 90 -10.04 25.14 -5.27
C HIS A 90 -8.85 25.53 -4.41
N GLU A 91 -9.04 25.77 -3.11
CA GLU A 91 -7.98 26.07 -2.15
C GLU A 91 -7.00 24.89 -2.00
N LYS A 92 -7.49 23.65 -1.92
CA LYS A 92 -6.64 22.44 -1.92
C LYS A 92 -5.82 22.33 -3.21
N SER A 93 -6.43 22.65 -4.35
CA SER A 93 -5.75 22.64 -5.65
C SER A 93 -4.71 23.75 -5.76
N LYS A 94 -5.00 24.97 -5.28
CA LYS A 94 -4.04 26.07 -5.17
C LYS A 94 -2.85 25.68 -4.30
N ARG A 95 -3.08 25.13 -3.11
CA ARG A 95 -2.02 24.66 -2.22
C ARG A 95 -1.12 23.62 -2.88
N ARG A 96 -1.71 22.64 -3.57
CA ARG A 96 -0.96 21.63 -4.34
C ARG A 96 -0.13 22.26 -5.47
N ARG A 97 -0.70 23.21 -6.22
CA ARG A 97 0.01 23.94 -7.27
C ARG A 97 1.18 24.73 -6.70
N MET A 98 0.96 25.50 -5.64
CA MET A 98 2.01 26.28 -4.97
C MET A 98 3.14 25.38 -4.44
N ALA A 99 2.80 24.28 -3.77
CA ALA A 99 3.78 23.31 -3.30
C ALA A 99 4.59 22.70 -4.45
N SER A 100 3.92 22.30 -5.54
CA SER A 100 4.59 21.79 -6.74
C SER A 100 5.53 22.82 -7.35
N THR A 101 5.11 24.09 -7.46
CA THR A 101 5.96 25.18 -7.97
C THR A 101 7.18 25.39 -7.09
N MET A 102 7.03 25.38 -5.77
CA MET A 102 8.16 25.50 -4.84
C MET A 102 9.14 24.33 -4.98
N VAL A 103 8.64 23.09 -5.08
CA VAL A 103 9.51 21.91 -5.29
C VAL A 103 10.26 22.00 -6.62
N SER A 104 9.60 22.44 -7.69
CA SER A 104 10.26 22.68 -8.98
C SER A 104 11.35 23.74 -8.87
N GLN A 105 11.09 24.87 -8.22
CA GLN A 105 12.09 25.92 -8.00
C GLN A 105 13.29 25.42 -7.20
N ILE A 106 13.09 24.57 -6.19
CA ILE A 106 14.17 23.95 -5.43
C ILE A 106 14.98 23.00 -6.33
N ARG A 107 14.29 22.16 -7.11
CA ARG A 107 14.94 21.22 -8.03
C ARG A 107 15.79 21.93 -9.08
N ASP A 108 15.33 23.07 -9.59
CA ASP A 108 16.08 23.87 -10.58
C ASP A 108 17.38 24.48 -10.04
N LYS A 109 17.54 24.55 -8.72
CA LYS A 109 18.75 25.08 -8.06
C LYS A 109 19.71 23.99 -7.59
N LEU A 110 19.31 22.72 -7.66
CA LEU A 110 20.08 21.60 -7.13
C LEU A 110 20.53 20.68 -8.25
N THR A 111 21.67 20.04 -8.05
CA THR A 111 22.02 18.85 -8.85
C THR A 111 21.06 17.70 -8.52
N GLU A 112 20.90 16.76 -9.46
CA GLU A 112 20.06 15.58 -9.26
C GLU A 112 20.42 14.81 -7.98
N THR A 113 21.72 14.76 -7.65
CA THR A 113 22.22 14.11 -6.42
C THR A 113 21.80 14.88 -5.16
N GLN A 114 21.97 16.21 -5.15
CA GLN A 114 21.56 17.03 -4.00
C GLN A 114 20.04 16.99 -3.79
N PHE A 115 19.25 17.07 -4.87
CA PHE A 115 17.80 16.96 -4.78
C PHE A 115 17.36 15.59 -4.25
N ARG A 116 17.96 14.51 -4.75
CA ARG A 116 17.68 13.14 -4.27
C ARG A 116 18.01 12.98 -2.78
N ARG A 117 19.14 13.49 -2.31
CA ARG A 117 19.50 13.47 -0.88
C ARG A 117 18.52 14.27 -0.03
N LEU A 118 18.18 15.47 -0.47
CA LEU A 118 17.21 16.34 0.20
C LEU A 118 15.85 15.65 0.32
N TRP A 119 15.41 14.97 -0.75
CA TRP A 119 14.18 14.20 -0.76
C TRP A 119 14.22 13.02 0.21
N MET A 120 15.29 12.23 0.22
CA MET A 120 15.45 11.10 1.15
C MET A 120 15.45 11.54 2.61
N TYR A 121 16.02 12.71 2.92
CA TYR A 121 16.05 13.25 4.28
C TYR A 121 14.67 13.78 4.71
N TYR A 122 14.09 14.74 3.96
CA TYR A 122 12.86 15.43 4.37
C TYR A 122 11.57 14.65 4.09
N VAL A 123 11.53 13.89 2.99
CA VAL A 123 10.33 13.11 2.60
C VAL A 123 10.48 11.65 2.99
N GLY A 124 11.67 11.08 2.80
CA GLY A 124 11.97 9.69 3.15
C GLY A 124 12.24 9.44 4.63
N GLY A 125 12.48 10.50 5.43
CA GLY A 125 12.79 10.40 6.86
C GLY A 125 14.11 9.70 7.17
N MET A 126 15.01 9.58 6.17
CA MET A 126 16.30 8.92 6.32
C MET A 126 17.32 9.82 7.01
N THR A 127 18.20 9.22 7.79
CA THR A 127 19.34 9.92 8.40
C THR A 127 20.46 10.15 7.38
N VAL A 128 21.34 11.12 7.67
CA VAL A 128 22.50 11.43 6.82
C VAL A 128 23.42 10.20 6.66
N ASP A 129 23.55 9.39 7.70
CA ASP A 129 24.32 8.14 7.67
C ASP A 129 23.73 7.10 6.70
N GLU A 130 22.41 6.89 6.75
CA GLU A 130 21.71 5.98 5.85
C GLU A 130 21.83 6.43 4.39
N ILE A 131 21.68 7.74 4.15
CA ILE A 131 21.85 8.35 2.82
C ILE A 131 23.29 8.15 2.32
N GLY A 132 24.31 8.34 3.16
CA GLY A 132 25.71 8.09 2.80
C GLY A 132 26.02 6.64 2.48
N ARG A 133 25.39 5.69 3.19
CA ARG A 133 25.48 4.26 2.88
C ARG A 133 24.84 3.94 1.53
N ILE A 134 23.68 4.52 1.22
CA ILE A 134 22.97 4.35 -0.07
C ILE A 134 23.79 4.91 -1.24
N ASP A 135 24.41 6.07 -1.05
CA ASP A 135 25.20 6.73 -2.09
C ASP A 135 26.61 6.13 -2.25
N GLY A 136 27.02 5.17 -1.40
CA GLY A 136 28.36 4.58 -1.41
C GLY A 136 29.47 5.58 -1.06
N ILE A 137 29.10 6.71 -0.44
CA ILE A 137 29.98 7.84 -0.16
C ILE A 137 30.22 7.92 1.35
N ARG A 138 31.50 7.86 1.77
CA ARG A 138 31.87 8.04 3.18
C ARG A 138 31.41 9.41 3.68
N HIS A 139 30.87 9.44 4.91
CA HIS A 139 30.18 10.53 5.60
C HIS A 139 30.77 11.96 5.42
N GLN A 140 32.08 12.08 5.15
CA GLN A 140 32.80 13.34 4.95
C GLN A 140 32.47 14.12 3.66
N ASN A 141 31.85 13.49 2.66
CA ASN A 141 31.55 14.14 1.37
C ASN A 141 30.12 14.69 1.26
N ILE A 142 29.22 14.33 2.18
CA ILE A 142 27.85 14.88 2.20
C ILE A 142 27.88 16.29 2.80
N SER A 143 28.59 16.49 3.92
CA SER A 143 28.73 17.81 4.54
C SER A 143 29.51 18.83 3.70
N LYS A 144 30.27 18.38 2.69
CA LYS A 144 31.02 19.27 1.78
C LYS A 144 30.23 19.69 0.54
N SER A 145 29.14 18.99 0.16
CA SER A 145 28.29 19.40 -0.97
C SER A 145 27.16 20.36 -0.59
N ASP A 146 27.01 20.63 0.71
CA ASP A 146 25.93 21.45 1.29
C ASP A 146 26.48 22.75 1.91
N GLY A 147 27.77 23.06 1.69
CA GLY A 147 28.39 24.32 2.09
C GLY A 147 28.11 25.41 1.06
N VAL A 148 27.42 26.46 1.51
CA VAL A 148 27.34 27.80 0.89
C VAL A 148 28.74 28.33 0.56
#